data_AF-A0A7R9WEK3-F1
#
_entry.id   AF-A0A7R9WEK3-F1
#
_cell.length_a   1.000
_cell.length_b   1.000
_cell.length_c   1.000
_cell.angle_alpha   90.00
_cell.angle_beta   90.00
_cell.angle_gamma   90.00
#
_symmetry.space_group_name_H-M   'P 1'
#
loop_
_entity.id
_entity.type
_entity.pdbx_description
1 polymer ?
#
loop_
_entity_poly.entity_id
_entity_poly.type
_entity_poly.pdbx_seq_one_letter_code
_entity_poly.pdbx_strand_id
1 'polypeptide(L)'
;DRIESLRDELRRSVVTGELRRLRDERTWVCPADDVAASTANSSGGGDGNDVPLGPRSVWLFRNEASTPVSVGWINSYRNDLEVSAFDPDVSPPHADPDAIVRPGEWRALDVFLGHTFQIRELRS
;
A
#
# COMPACT_ATOMS: atom_id res chain seq x y z
N ASP A 1 28.73 -8.69 1.10
CA ASP A 1 27.73 -8.51 0.02
C ASP A 1 26.81 -7.33 0.24
N ARG A 2 26.74 -6.42 -0.74
CA ARG A 2 25.86 -5.23 -0.70
C ARG A 2 24.37 -5.60 -0.65
N ILE A 3 24.02 -6.76 -1.21
CA ILE A 3 22.65 -7.31 -1.20
C ILE A 3 22.23 -7.75 0.21
N GLU A 4 23.14 -8.36 0.98
CA GLU A 4 22.84 -8.73 2.38
C GLU A 4 22.72 -7.49 3.27
N SER A 5 23.55 -6.48 3.06
CA SER A 5 23.44 -5.20 3.77
C SER A 5 22.08 -4.54 3.54
N LEU A 6 21.58 -4.52 2.29
CA LEU A 6 20.27 -3.97 1.97
C LEU A 6 19.13 -4.79 2.57
N ARG A 7 19.25 -6.12 2.64
CA ARG A 7 18.28 -6.98 3.31
C ARG A 7 18.25 -6.73 4.82
N ASP A 8 19.40 -6.56 5.45
CA ASP A 8 19.49 -6.31 6.88
C ASP A 8 19.13 -4.87 7.28
N GLU A 9 19.26 -3.93 6.36
CA GLU A 9 18.77 -2.56 6.50
C GLU A 9 17.24 -2.51 6.34
N LEU A 10 16.68 -3.24 5.37
CA LEU A 10 15.24 -3.42 5.21
C LEU A 10 14.64 -4.10 6.46
N ARG A 11 15.27 -5.16 6.96
CA ARG A 11 14.88 -5.84 8.21
C ARG A 11 14.94 -4.92 9.43
N ARG A 12 15.89 -3.97 9.48
CA ARG A 12 16.01 -2.99 10.56
C ARG A 12 15.03 -1.84 10.46
N SER A 13 14.77 -1.33 9.26
CA SER A 13 13.78 -0.26 9.00
C SER A 13 12.34 -0.72 9.32
N VAL A 14 12.09 -2.01 9.12
CA VAL A 14 10.85 -2.70 9.49
C VAL A 14 10.57 -2.71 11.01
N VAL A 15 11.54 -2.33 11.85
CA VAL A 15 11.40 -2.32 13.32
C VAL A 15 10.75 -1.04 13.85
N THR A 16 10.69 0.06 13.07
CA THR A 16 10.10 1.34 13.51
C THR A 16 8.65 1.57 13.08
N GLY A 17 8.11 0.76 12.15
CA GLY A 17 6.69 0.75 11.79
C GLY A 17 6.13 -0.65 12.04
N GLU A 18 5.03 -0.77 12.79
CA GLU A 18 4.40 -2.07 13.04
C GLU A 18 4.15 -2.81 11.72
N LEU A 19 4.85 -3.94 11.51
CA LEU A 19 4.50 -4.86 10.43
C LEU A 19 3.07 -5.33 10.60
N ARG A 20 2.19 -4.76 9.79
CA ARG A 20 0.77 -5.03 9.83
C ARG A 20 0.46 -6.19 8.90
N ARG A 21 0.10 -7.32 9.50
CA ARG A 21 -0.17 -8.60 8.82
C ARG A 21 -1.43 -8.50 7.98
N LEU A 22 -1.33 -8.62 6.65
CA LEU A 22 -2.51 -8.76 5.79
C LEU A 22 -3.24 -10.06 6.16
N ARG A 23 -4.50 -9.95 6.61
CA ARG A 23 -5.37 -11.08 6.95
C ARG A 23 -6.48 -11.21 5.90
N ASP A 24 -7.15 -12.36 5.94
CA ASP A 24 -8.17 -12.97 5.07
C ASP A 24 -9.41 -12.10 4.79
N GLU A 25 -9.21 -10.89 4.26
CA GLU A 25 -10.15 -9.76 4.20
C GLU A 25 -9.99 -8.78 5.36
N ARG A 26 -9.30 -7.68 5.07
CA ARG A 26 -9.12 -6.61 6.06
C ARG A 26 -8.99 -5.25 5.40
N THR A 27 -9.67 -4.29 6.00
CA THR A 27 -9.48 -2.88 5.69
C THR A 27 -8.30 -2.34 6.47
N TRP A 28 -7.40 -1.65 5.78
CA TRP A 28 -6.24 -0.98 6.37
C TRP A 28 -6.34 0.51 6.13
N VAL A 29 -6.10 1.29 7.16
CA VAL A 29 -5.99 2.74 7.07
C VAL A 29 -4.55 3.13 7.29
N CYS A 30 -4.01 3.99 6.42
CA CYS A 30 -2.69 4.56 6.63
C CYS A 30 -2.73 5.43 7.89
N PRO A 31 -1.98 5.07 8.96
CA PRO A 31 -2.09 5.75 10.23
C PRO A 31 -1.71 7.22 10.08
N ALA A 32 -2.41 8.07 10.82
CA ALA A 32 -2.00 9.44 11.02
C ALA A 32 -0.88 9.45 12.06
N ASP A 33 0.35 9.76 11.66
CA ASP A 33 1.40 10.05 12.64
C ASP A 33 1.12 11.42 13.29
N ASP A 34 1.10 11.46 14.63
CA ASP A 34 1.15 12.71 15.41
C ASP A 34 2.55 13.38 15.38
N VAL A 35 3.52 12.79 14.66
CA VAL A 35 4.91 13.23 14.66
C VAL A 35 5.15 14.24 13.53
N ALA A 36 5.00 15.51 13.89
CA ALA A 36 5.63 16.69 13.31
C ALA A 36 5.50 16.84 11.78
N ALA A 37 4.46 17.59 11.40
CA ALA A 37 4.44 18.42 10.20
C ALA A 37 5.71 19.27 10.12
N SER A 38 6.74 18.73 9.49
CA SER A 38 7.90 19.50 9.09
C SER A 38 8.28 19.02 7.70
N THR A 39 8.03 19.91 6.73
CA THR A 39 8.56 19.87 5.36
C THR A 39 7.77 19.05 4.34
N ALA A 40 6.52 19.46 4.05
CA ALA A 40 5.97 19.26 2.70
C ALA A 40 6.42 20.44 1.81
N ASN A 41 7.65 20.35 1.29
CA ASN A 41 8.18 21.27 0.30
C ASN A 41 8.76 20.46 -0.87
N SER A 42 7.92 20.17 -1.87
CA SER A 42 8.27 19.89 -3.27
C SER A 42 6.99 19.46 -4.01
N SER A 43 6.39 20.25 -4.91
CA SER A 43 6.82 20.43 -6.31
C SER A 43 7.51 19.19 -6.89
N GLY A 44 6.71 18.26 -7.40
CA GLY A 44 7.16 17.14 -8.23
C GLY A 44 5.94 16.52 -8.91
N GLY A 45 5.82 16.73 -10.22
CA GLY A 45 4.69 16.25 -11.02
C GLY A 45 4.62 14.72 -11.09
N GLY A 46 3.40 14.21 -11.11
CA GLY A 46 3.04 12.82 -11.33
C GLY A 46 1.53 12.69 -11.25
N ASP A 47 0.89 12.64 -12.43
CA ASP A 47 -0.44 12.12 -12.74
C ASP A 47 -1.58 12.37 -11.74
N GLY A 48 -2.28 13.49 -11.94
CA GLY A 48 -3.74 13.65 -12.05
C GLY A 48 -4.78 13.00 -11.11
N ASN A 49 -4.50 11.94 -10.36
CA ASN A 49 -5.49 11.19 -9.58
C ASN A 49 -5.12 10.95 -8.11
N ASP A 50 -3.93 11.34 -7.67
CA ASP A 50 -3.50 11.26 -6.27
C ASP A 50 -3.63 12.64 -5.61
N VAL A 51 -4.80 12.93 -5.06
CA VAL A 51 -4.91 14.10 -4.18
C VAL A 51 -4.35 13.67 -2.80
N PRO A 52 -3.26 14.30 -2.31
CA PRO A 52 -2.62 13.88 -1.08
C PRO A 52 -3.56 14.15 0.11
N LEU A 53 -4.13 13.10 0.70
CA LEU A 53 -4.86 13.21 1.97
C LEU A 53 -3.91 13.48 3.16
N GLY A 54 -2.61 13.36 2.94
CA GLY A 54 -1.56 13.69 3.89
C GLY A 54 -0.16 13.44 3.31
N PRO A 55 0.88 13.37 4.15
CA PRO A 55 2.24 13.06 3.71
C PRO A 55 2.33 11.76 2.90
N ARG A 56 3.20 11.75 1.87
CA ARG A 56 3.56 10.55 1.12
C ARG A 56 4.35 9.60 2.03
N SER A 57 4.04 8.31 1.95
CA SER A 57 4.69 7.22 2.66
C SER A 57 4.84 6.01 1.73
N VAL A 58 5.65 5.04 2.15
CA VAL A 58 5.81 3.76 1.44
C VAL A 58 5.48 2.64 2.39
N TRP A 59 4.54 1.79 1.99
CA TRP A 59 4.15 0.61 2.74
C TRP A 59 4.81 -0.63 2.17
N LEU A 60 5.55 -1.36 3.00
CA LEU A 60 6.07 -2.68 2.69
C LEU A 60 5.16 -3.72 3.33
N PHE A 61 4.65 -4.65 2.53
CA PHE A 61 3.77 -5.70 3.02
C PHE A 61 4.07 -7.05 2.38
N ARG A 62 3.70 -8.10 3.10
CA ARG A 62 3.84 -9.49 2.68
C ARG A 62 2.49 -10.18 2.75
N ASN A 63 2.14 -10.92 1.71
CA ASN A 63 1.00 -11.83 1.78
C ASN A 63 1.41 -13.08 2.57
N GLU A 64 0.86 -13.28 3.77
CA GLU A 64 1.05 -14.50 4.56
C GLU A 64 -0.12 -15.50 4.44
N ALA A 65 -1.15 -15.17 3.66
CA ALA A 65 -2.24 -16.08 3.35
C ALA A 65 -1.78 -17.22 2.44
N SER A 66 -2.56 -18.31 2.41
CA SER A 66 -2.30 -19.47 1.55
C SER A 66 -2.75 -19.27 0.11
N THR A 67 -3.48 -18.20 -0.19
CA THR A 67 -4.03 -17.85 -1.50
C THR A 67 -3.53 -16.48 -1.97
N PRO A 68 -3.54 -16.19 -3.29
CA PRO A 68 -3.28 -14.85 -3.80
C PRO A 68 -4.31 -13.86 -3.24
N VAL A 69 -3.88 -12.63 -2.98
CA VAL A 69 -4.77 -11.54 -2.55
C VAL A 69 -4.73 -10.38 -3.55
N SER A 70 -5.87 -9.71 -3.75
CA SER A 70 -5.94 -8.43 -4.47
C SER A 70 -5.90 -7.26 -3.49
N VAL A 71 -5.12 -6.23 -3.82
CA VAL A 71 -4.97 -5.00 -3.03
C VAL A 71 -5.71 -3.85 -3.70
N GLY A 72 -6.83 -3.44 -3.12
CA GLY A 72 -7.64 -2.31 -3.56
C GLY A 72 -7.48 -1.07 -2.70
N TRP A 73 -7.70 0.10 -3.28
CA TRP A 73 -7.81 1.40 -2.60
C TRP A 73 -9.24 1.92 -2.72
N ILE A 74 -9.79 2.45 -1.62
CA ILE A 74 -11.06 3.17 -1.61
C ILE A 74 -10.79 4.61 -2.02
N ASN A 75 -11.09 4.92 -3.27
CA ASN A 75 -10.86 6.24 -3.85
C ASN A 75 -12.05 7.16 -3.54
N SER A 76 -11.91 7.98 -2.50
CA SER A 76 -12.95 8.92 -2.07
C SER A 76 -13.25 10.02 -3.10
N TYR A 77 -12.32 10.31 -4.01
CA TYR A 77 -12.54 11.25 -5.13
C TYR A 77 -13.43 10.66 -6.22
N ARG A 78 -13.54 9.33 -6.27
CA ARG A 78 -14.37 8.60 -7.23
C ARG A 78 -15.60 7.99 -6.57
N ASN A 79 -16.26 8.74 -5.67
CA ASN A 79 -17.45 8.29 -4.94
C ASN A 79 -17.20 7.00 -4.13
N ASP A 80 -16.08 6.93 -3.42
CA ASP A 80 -15.66 5.77 -2.62
C ASP A 80 -15.57 4.45 -3.42
N LEU A 81 -15.27 4.55 -4.72
CA LEU A 81 -15.08 3.39 -5.58
C LEU A 81 -13.80 2.63 -5.20
N GLU A 82 -13.90 1.30 -5.11
CA GLU A 82 -12.76 0.41 -4.94
C GLU A 82 -12.02 0.24 -6.28
N VAL A 83 -10.77 0.69 -6.32
CA VAL A 83 -9.88 0.65 -7.49
C VAL A 83 -8.58 -0.09 -7.15
N SER A 84 -7.76 -0.46 -8.14
CA SER A 84 -6.43 -1.02 -7.86
C SER A 84 -5.60 -0.02 -7.04
N ALA A 85 -4.85 -0.56 -6.06
CA ALA A 85 -3.89 0.25 -5.32
C ALA A 85 -2.67 0.67 -6.15
N PHE A 86 -2.42 0.03 -7.29
CA PHE A 86 -1.27 0.31 -8.17
C PHE A 86 -1.66 1.09 -9.42
N ASP A 87 -2.94 1.05 -9.81
CA ASP A 87 -3.51 1.84 -10.91
C ASP A 87 -4.95 2.29 -10.57
N PRO A 88 -5.16 3.58 -10.22
CA PRO A 88 -6.49 4.07 -9.81
C PRO A 88 -7.51 4.14 -10.95
N ASP A 89 -7.10 3.91 -12.20
CA ASP A 89 -7.99 3.83 -13.35
C ASP A 89 -8.58 2.42 -13.55
N VAL A 90 -8.03 1.40 -12.87
CA VAL A 90 -8.51 0.01 -12.95
C VAL A 90 -9.47 -0.33 -11.82
N SER A 91 -10.68 -0.79 -12.18
CA SER A 91 -11.68 -1.33 -11.25
C SER A 91 -12.44 -2.49 -11.92
N PRO A 92 -12.72 -3.61 -11.21
CA PRO A 92 -12.34 -3.90 -9.83
C PRO A 92 -10.83 -4.16 -9.66
N PRO A 93 -10.26 -4.09 -8.44
CA PRO A 93 -8.82 -4.21 -8.22
C PRO A 93 -8.19 -5.49 -8.79
N HIS A 94 -8.93 -6.60 -8.78
CA HIS A 94 -8.42 -7.88 -9.28
C HIS A 94 -8.33 -7.98 -10.82
N ALA A 95 -8.80 -6.96 -11.54
CA ALA A 95 -8.57 -6.83 -12.98
C ALA A 95 -7.14 -6.34 -13.30
N ASP A 96 -6.47 -5.73 -12.32
CA ASP A 96 -5.07 -5.33 -12.40
C ASP A 96 -4.16 -6.46 -11.89
N PRO A 97 -3.28 -7.05 -12.73
CA PRO A 97 -2.30 -8.04 -12.29
C PRO A 97 -1.33 -7.55 -11.23
N ASP A 98 -0.97 -6.25 -11.22
CA ASP A 98 -0.01 -5.68 -10.28
C ASP A 98 -0.61 -5.55 -8.88
N ALA A 99 -1.93 -5.43 -8.79
CA ALA A 99 -2.69 -5.50 -7.54
C ALA A 99 -2.73 -6.90 -6.93
N ILE A 100 -2.28 -7.94 -7.63
CA ILE A 100 -2.30 -9.32 -7.13
C ILE A 100 -0.98 -9.68 -6.47
N VAL A 101 -1.06 -10.12 -5.22
CA VAL A 101 0.10 -10.49 -4.39
C VAL A 101 0.01 -11.96 -4.02
N ARG A 102 0.98 -12.75 -4.47
CA ARG A 102 1.00 -14.21 -4.27
C ARG A 102 1.37 -14.58 -2.84
N PRO A 103 1.04 -15.80 -2.37
CA PRO A 103 1.48 -16.31 -1.08
C PRO A 103 2.99 -16.16 -0.88
N GLY A 104 3.38 -15.54 0.24
CA GLY A 104 4.76 -15.30 0.64
C GLY A 104 5.45 -14.12 -0.07
N GLU A 105 4.83 -13.52 -1.08
CA GLU A 105 5.37 -12.41 -1.87
C GLU A 105 5.36 -11.10 -1.07
N TRP A 106 6.42 -10.30 -1.27
CA TRP A 106 6.53 -8.94 -0.75
C TRP A 106 6.18 -7.93 -1.84
N ARG A 107 5.51 -6.86 -1.45
CA ARG A 107 5.21 -5.71 -2.30
C ARG A 107 5.48 -4.40 -1.55
N ALA A 108 5.80 -3.39 -2.32
CA ALA A 108 5.88 -2.01 -1.89
C ALA A 108 4.73 -1.24 -2.52
N LEU A 109 4.12 -0.34 -1.77
CA LEU A 109 3.04 0.51 -2.25
C LEU A 109 3.32 1.94 -1.83
N ASP A 110 3.35 2.84 -2.80
CA ASP A 110 3.33 4.28 -2.56
C ASP A 110 1.94 4.66 -2.06
N VAL A 111 1.86 5.27 -0.88
CA VAL A 111 0.60 5.65 -0.23
C VAL A 111 0.67 7.07 0.30
N PHE A 112 -0.49 7.66 0.54
CA PHE A 112 -0.58 8.88 1.34
C PHE A 112 -1.30 8.57 2.64
N LEU A 113 -0.90 9.30 3.70
CA LEU A 113 -1.58 9.25 4.99
C LEU A 113 -3.08 9.51 4.80
N GLY A 114 -3.91 8.71 5.49
CA GLY A 114 -5.37 8.75 5.34
C GLY A 114 -5.95 7.87 4.23
N HIS A 115 -5.14 7.30 3.33
CA HIS A 115 -5.63 6.32 2.35
C HIS A 115 -6.20 5.07 3.06
N THR A 116 -7.29 4.53 2.50
CA THR A 116 -7.97 3.34 3.00
C THR A 116 -7.92 2.22 1.97
N PHE A 117 -7.39 1.06 2.34
CA PHE A 117 -7.18 -0.08 1.45
C PHE A 117 -8.04 -1.27 1.85
N GLN A 118 -8.48 -2.04 0.85
CA GLN A 118 -9.12 -3.34 1.03
C GLN A 118 -8.23 -4.44 0.46
N ILE A 119 -8.05 -5.52 1.23
CA ILE A 119 -7.35 -6.71 0.78
C ILE A 119 -8.38 -7.81 0.66
N ARG A 120 -8.44 -8.52 -0.48
CA ARG A 120 -9.39 -9.61 -0.70
C ARG A 120 -8.67 -10.86 -1.18
N GLU A 121 -9.03 -12.03 -0.65
CA GLU A 121 -8.54 -13.30 -1.20
C GLU A 121 -9.12 -13.55 -2.58
N LEU A 122 -8.29 -14.05 -3.50
CA LEU A 122 -8.77 -14.58 -4.77
C LEU A 122 -8.95 -16.09 -4.62
N ARG A 123 -10.20 -16.50 -4.49
CA ARG A 123 -10.58 -17.92 -4.53
C ARG A 123 -10.82 -18.33 -5.97
N SER A 124 -10.18 -19.44 -6.36
CA SER A 124 -10.46 -20.14 -7.62
C SER A 124 -11.81 -20.83 -7.59
#